data_AF-A0A9D0Z9T0-F1
#
_entry.id   AF-A0A9D0Z9T0-F1
#
_cell.length_a   1.000
_cell.length_b   1.000
_cell.length_c   1.000
_cell.angle_alpha   90.00
_cell.angle_beta   90.00
_cell.angle_gamma   90.00
#
_symmetry.space_group_name_H-M   'P 1'
#
loop_
_entity.id
_entity.type
_entity.pdbx_description
1 polymer ?
#
loop_
_entity_poly.entity_id
_entity_poly.type
_entity_poly.pdbx_seq_one_letter_code
_entity_poly.pdbx_strand_id
1 'polypeptide(L)' 'MRAGLNRVLNAAMGAFVGALIGRGAYLYWAYRAHPGLYAAQSAPWYARLVPGAVATLLVVCACVCVKLALRAGRRR' A
#
# COMPACT_ATOMS: atom_id res chain seq x y z
N MET A 1 18.37 -16.71 -12.70
CA MET A 1 17.05 -16.09 -12.97
C MET A 1 16.18 -15.80 -11.74
N ARG A 2 16.19 -16.60 -10.65
CA ARG A 2 15.26 -16.43 -9.50
C ARG A 2 15.56 -15.26 -8.55
N ALA A 3 16.83 -14.87 -8.40
CA ALA A 3 17.23 -13.78 -7.51
C ALA A 3 16.70 -12.41 -7.97
N GLY A 4 16.68 -12.17 -9.29
CA GLY A 4 16.15 -10.93 -9.88
C GLY A 4 14.65 -10.75 -9.61
N LEU A 5 13.85 -11.79 -9.82
CA LEU A 5 12.40 -11.74 -9.60
C LEU A 5 12.05 -11.46 -8.12
N ASN A 6 12.74 -12.09 -7.18
CA ASN A 6 12.52 -11.81 -5.75
C ASN A 6 12.91 -10.38 -5.36
N ARG A 7 13.98 -9.84 -5.97
CA ARG A 7 14.44 -8.48 -5.74
C ARG A 7 13.43 -7.46 -6.28
N VAL A 8 12.90 -7.69 -7.49
CA VAL A 8 11.84 -6.86 -8.09
C VAL A 8 10.56 -6.92 -7.26
N LEU A 9 10.12 -8.12 -6.82
CA LEU A 9 8.93 -8.24 -5.98
C LEU A 9 9.08 -7.53 -4.64
N ASN A 10 10.25 -7.63 -3.99
CA ASN A 10 10.50 -6.91 -2.74
C ASN A 10 10.54 -5.39 -2.95
N ALA A 11 11.18 -4.92 -4.03
CA ALA A 11 11.22 -3.49 -4.36
C ALA A 11 9.82 -2.94 -4.64
N ALA A 12 8.99 -3.67 -5.40
CA ALA A 12 7.60 -3.31 -5.65
C ALA A 12 6.81 -3.24 -4.34
N MET A 13 6.87 -4.28 -3.49
CA MET A 13 6.22 -4.29 -2.17
C MET A 13 6.63 -3.07 -1.33
N GLY A 14 7.93 -2.77 -1.25
CA GLY A 14 8.45 -1.62 -0.51
C GLY A 14 7.98 -0.28 -1.07
N ALA A 15 7.98 -0.11 -2.40
CA ALA A 15 7.53 1.12 -3.05
C ALA A 15 6.04 1.39 -2.81
N PHE A 16 5.19 0.36 -2.94
CA PHE A 16 3.75 0.47 -2.69
C PHE A 16 3.45 0.81 -1.22
N VAL A 17 4.14 0.14 -0.28
CA VAL A 17 4.01 0.43 1.17
C VAL A 17 4.51 1.85 1.48
N GLY A 18 5.65 2.25 0.92
CA GLY A 18 6.19 3.60 1.09
C GLY A 18 5.27 4.69 0.55
N ALA A 19 4.68 4.48 -0.64
CA ALA A 19 3.70 5.39 -1.21
C ALA A 19 2.45 5.54 -0.32
N LEU A 20 1.99 4.46 0.31
CA LEU A 20 0.89 4.49 1.26
C LEU A 20 1.23 5.31 2.51
N ILE A 21 2.41 5.08 3.10
CA ILE A 21 2.88 5.81 4.28
C ILE A 21 3.04 7.31 3.95
N GLY A 22 3.65 7.64 2.81
CA GLY A 22 3.83 9.02 2.37
C GLY A 22 2.50 9.74 2.16
N ARG A 23 1.53 9.08 1.52
CA ARG A 23 0.17 9.63 1.36
C ARG A 23 -0.56 9.79 2.69
N GLY A 24 -0.38 8.84 3.62
CA GLY A 24 -0.90 8.94 4.99
C GLY A 24 -0.35 10.14 5.74
N ALA A 25 0.96 10.31 5.74
CA ALA A 25 1.64 11.44 6.39
C ALA A 25 1.22 12.78 5.78
N TYR A 26 1.12 12.86 4.44
CA TYR A 26 0.67 14.06 3.75
C TYR A 26 -0.77 14.44 4.11
N LEU A 27 -1.70 13.48 4.10
CA LEU A 27 -3.09 13.73 4.48
C LEU A 27 -3.22 14.14 5.95
N TYR A 28 -2.42 13.53 6.84
CA TYR A 28 -2.39 13.92 8.25
C TYR A 28 -1.90 15.37 8.44
N TRP A 29 -0.83 15.75 7.74
CA TRP A 29 -0.33 17.13 7.77
C TRP A 29 -1.36 18.11 7.21
N ALA A 30 -1.97 17.80 6.07
CA ALA A 30 -2.99 18.64 5.43
C ALA A 30 -4.25 18.80 6.30
N TYR A 31 -4.66 17.73 7.00
CA TYR A 31 -5.75 17.80 7.98
C TYR A 31 -5.43 18.74 9.14
N ARG A 32 -4.20 18.67 9.65
CA ARG A 32 -3.74 19.52 10.76
C ARG A 32 -3.59 20.99 10.35
N ALA A 33 -3.25 21.26 9.09
CA ALA A 33 -3.14 22.61 8.54
C ALA A 33 -4.50 23.29 8.30
N HIS A 34 -5.54 22.53 7.92
CA HIS A 34 -6.87 23.06 7.61
C HIS A 34 -8.00 22.24 8.24
N PRO A 35 -8.15 22.24 9.58
CA PRO A 35 -9.17 21.46 10.26
C PRO A 35 -10.60 21.88 9.90
N GLY A 36 -10.83 23.16 9.57
CA GLY A 36 -12.16 23.70 9.23
C GLY A 36 -12.79 23.10 7.97
N LEU A 37 -12.00 22.69 6.98
CA LEU A 37 -12.50 22.08 5.73
C LEU A 37 -12.98 20.63 5.90
N TYR A 38 -12.55 19.98 6.98
CA TYR A 38 -12.95 18.62 7.32
C TYR A 38 -14.02 18.57 8.41
N ALA A 39 -14.18 19.65 9.19
CA ALA A 39 -15.28 19.79 10.15
C ALA A 39 -16.64 19.97 9.45
N ALA A 40 -16.67 20.56 8.25
CA ALA A 40 -17.88 20.74 7.45
C ALA A 40 -18.26 19.52 6.60
N GLN A 41 -17.37 18.54 6.46
CA GLN A 41 -17.62 17.34 5.65
C GLN A 41 -18.03 16.17 6.54
N SER A 42 -19.19 15.57 6.24
CA SER A 42 -19.69 14.38 6.95
C SER A 42 -18.78 13.15 6.79
N ALA A 43 -17.92 13.14 5.75
CA ALA A 43 -16.99 12.05 5.50
C ALA A 43 -15.67 12.26 6.25
N PRO A 44 -15.18 11.26 7.01
CA PRO A 44 -13.93 11.39 7.74
C PRO A 44 -12.74 11.62 6.80
N TRP A 45 -11.77 12.43 7.23
CA TRP A 45 -10.57 12.79 6.44
C TRP A 45 -9.77 11.57 5.97
N TYR A 46 -9.79 10.47 6.75
CA TYR A 46 -9.12 9.22 6.41
C TYR A 46 -9.86 8.39 5.35
N ALA A 47 -11.12 8.71 5.00
CA ALA A 47 -11.84 8.00 3.94
C ALA A 47 -11.12 8.08 2.58
N ARG A 48 -10.39 9.18 2.32
CA ARG A 48 -9.56 9.33 1.12
C ARG A 48 -8.34 8.41 1.07
N LEU A 49 -7.91 7.88 2.21
CA LEU A 49 -6.81 6.91 2.32
C LEU A 49 -7.27 5.48 2.02
N VAL A 50 -8.53 5.16 2.29
CA VAL A 50 -9.09 3.80 2.16
C VAL A 50 -8.88 3.20 0.76
N PRO A 51 -9.18 3.88 -0.37
CA PRO A 51 -8.99 3.29 -1.70
C PRO A 51 -7.52 2.97 -2.00
N GLY A 52 -6.61 3.85 -1.56
CA GLY A 52 -5.17 3.66 -1.75
C GLY A 52 -4.63 2.52 -0.87
N ALA A 53 -5.10 2.42 0.37
CA ALA A 53 -4.75 1.34 1.27
C ALA A 53 -5.23 -0.02 0.74
N VAL A 54 -6.47 -0.09 0.24
CA VAL A 54 -7.06 -1.30 -0.36
C VAL A 54 -6.31 -1.71 -1.62
N ALA A 55 -5.89 -0.77 -2.47
CA ALA A 55 -5.06 -1.09 -3.62
C ALA A 55 -3.68 -1.64 -3.20
N THR A 56 -3.07 -1.05 -2.16
CA THR A 56 -1.72 -1.40 -1.67
C THR A 56 -1.68 -2.81 -1.07
N LEU A 57 -2.45 -3.06 0.01
CA LEU A 57 -3.52 -4.05 -0.09
C LEU A 57 -3.34 -5.28 -0.99
N LEU A 58 -4.18 -5.26 -2.03
CA LEU A 58 -4.29 -6.24 -3.09
C LEU A 58 -2.96 -6.49 -3.80
N VAL A 59 -2.16 -5.46 -4.07
CA VAL A 59 -0.86 -5.60 -4.74
C VAL A 59 0.12 -6.41 -3.89
N VAL A 60 0.23 -6.09 -2.60
CA VAL A 60 1.10 -6.83 -1.68
C VAL A 60 0.63 -8.28 -1.56
N CYS A 61 -0.67 -8.51 -1.39
CA CYS A 61 -1.25 -9.86 -1.37
C CYS A 61 -0.94 -10.63 -2.65
N ALA A 62 -1.12 -10.03 -3.83
CA ALA A 62 -0.80 -10.66 -5.11
C ALA A 62 0.70 -11.05 -5.20
N CYS A 63 1.60 -10.15 -4.80
CA CYS A 63 3.03 -10.46 -4.79
C CYS A 63 3.39 -11.58 -3.78
N VAL A 64 2.70 -11.68 -2.64
CA VAL A 64 2.86 -12.80 -1.69
C VAL A 64 2.35 -14.10 -2.30
N CYS A 65 1.16 -14.10 -2.92
CA CYS A 65 0.59 -15.27 -3.60
C CYS A 65 1.54 -15.81 -4.67
N VAL A 66 2.13 -14.91 -5.49
CA VAL A 66 3.13 -15.29 -6.50
C VAL A 66 4.35 -15.97 -5.85
N LYS A 67 4.88 -15.41 -4.75
CA LYS A 67 5.99 -16.05 -4.02
C LYS A 67 5.62 -17.42 -3.45
N LEU A 68 4.40 -17.58 -2.93
CA LEU A 68 3.92 -18.84 -2.37
C LEU A 68 3.74 -19.89 -3.47
N ALA A 69 3.14 -19.53 -4.61
CA ALA A 69 2.99 -20.42 -5.76
C ALA A 69 4.35 -20.92 -6.28
N LEU A 70 5.34 -20.02 -6.39
CA LEU A 70 6.71 -20.36 -6.78
C LEU A 70 7.45 -21.25 -5.76
N ARG A 71 7.04 -21.22 -4.48
CA ARG A 71 7.56 -22.12 -3.43
C ARG A 71 6.83 -23.47 -3.42
N ALA A 72 5.52 -23.48 -3.64
CA ALA A 72 4.69 -24.68 -3.67
C ALA A 72 5.04 -25.61 -4.84
N GLY A 73 5.27 -25.05 -6.04
CA GLY A 73 5.74 -25.81 -7.20
C GLY A 73 7.18 -26.34 -7.08
N ARG A 74 7.86 -26.12 -5.95
CA ARG A 74 9.22 -26.60 -5.66
C ARG A 74 9.25 -27.75 -4.65
N ARG A 75 8.10 -28.12 -4.07
CA ARG A 75 7.97 -29.26 -3.12
C ARG A 75 7.51 -30.56 -3.78
N ARG A 76 7.28 -30.56 -5.11
CA ARG A 76 7.25 -31.77 -5.94
C ARG A 76 8.59 -31.86 -6.68
#